data_AF-A0A7I8EBW4-F1
#
_entry.id   AF-A0A7I8EBW4-F1
#
_cell.length_a   1.000
_cell.length_b   1.000
_cell.length_c   1.000
_cell.angle_alpha   90.00
_cell.angle_beta   90.00
_cell.angle_gamma   90.00
#
_symmetry.space_group_name_H-M   'P 1'
#
loop_
_entity.id
_entity.type
_entity.pdbx_description
1 polymer ?
#
loop_
_entity_poly.entity_id
_entity_poly.type
_entity_poly.pdbx_seq_one_letter_code
_entity_poly.pdbx_strand_id
1 'polypeptide(L)'
;MCGLPEAGTALAYVVGTRQVAALATEPTHSKMLEMSKMKKMQQGFTLIELMIVVAIIGILAAVAIPQYQNYTIRAKMSNAVSAAEPLKLAMSEAFQADGTFPADATALTDKGTTFAATNEVSAATITGSATEGKIELTLKALGTGVDVGDKITFIATPVEGESSIKWVASTDSTNKAAVEYVKKMSAGSGSASASAS
;
A
#
# COMPACT_ATOMS: atom_id res chain seq x y z
N MET A 1 -11.68 -42.36 16.32
CA MET A 1 -10.93 -43.32 17.16
C MET A 1 -10.54 -44.51 16.30
N CYS A 2 -9.41 -45.16 16.61
CA CYS A 2 -8.66 -46.14 15.79
C CYS A 2 -7.60 -45.44 14.89
N GLY A 3 -6.29 -45.63 15.03
CA GLY A 3 -5.45 -46.42 15.93
C GLY A 3 -4.04 -46.45 15.30
N LEU A 4 -3.02 -46.01 16.03
CA LEU A 4 -1.60 -46.19 15.65
C LEU A 4 -1.20 -47.67 15.80
N PRO A 5 -0.16 -48.11 15.08
CA PRO A 5 1.01 -48.59 15.83
C PRO A 5 2.36 -48.16 15.24
N GLU A 6 3.27 -47.87 16.18
CA GLU A 6 4.71 -47.72 16.00
C GLU A 6 5.43 -49.07 15.83
N ALA A 7 6.66 -48.95 15.31
CA ALA A 7 7.87 -49.71 15.64
C ALA A 7 8.35 -50.78 14.65
N GLY A 8 9.62 -50.61 14.25
CA GLY A 8 10.54 -51.71 14.02
C GLY A 8 11.31 -51.63 12.70
N THR A 9 12.60 -51.29 12.74
CA THR A 9 13.65 -52.18 12.23
C THR A 9 15.04 -51.69 12.59
N ALA A 10 15.87 -52.66 12.97
CA ALA A 10 17.15 -52.53 13.62
C ALA A 10 18.28 -52.16 12.64
N LEU A 11 19.22 -51.34 13.11
CA LEU A 11 20.54 -51.15 12.52
C LEU A 11 21.53 -52.06 13.25
N ALA A 12 22.20 -52.94 12.49
CA ALA A 12 23.32 -53.74 12.96
C ALA A 12 24.41 -53.83 11.88
N TYR A 13 25.66 -53.96 12.35
CA TYR A 13 26.84 -54.51 11.67
C TYR A 13 27.68 -53.51 10.83
N VAL A 14 29.03 -53.41 10.89
CA VAL A 14 30.09 -53.92 11.79
C VAL A 14 31.39 -53.17 11.51
N VAL A 15 32.27 -53.16 12.50
CA VAL A 15 33.65 -52.65 12.51
C VAL A 15 34.60 -53.59 11.76
N GLY A 16 35.50 -53.07 10.91
CA GLY A 16 36.56 -53.87 10.28
C GLY A 16 37.79 -53.04 9.97
N THR A 17 38.77 -53.05 10.87
CA THR A 17 40.14 -52.56 10.66
C THR A 17 40.96 -53.62 9.93
N ARG A 18 41.79 -53.22 8.96
CA ARG A 18 43.04 -53.92 8.63
C ARG A 18 43.97 -53.07 7.78
N GLN A 19 45.14 -52.81 8.35
CA GLN A 19 46.29 -52.13 7.77
C GLN A 19 47.18 -53.19 7.10
N VAL A 20 47.66 -52.94 5.89
CA VAL A 20 48.82 -53.63 5.31
C VAL A 20 49.68 -52.64 4.54
N ALA A 21 50.96 -52.60 4.92
CA ALA A 21 52.01 -51.78 4.35
C ALA A 21 52.60 -52.44 3.09
N ALA A 22 53.03 -51.65 2.11
CA ALA A 22 54.03 -52.07 1.13
C ALA A 22 54.78 -50.86 0.55
N LEU A 23 56.10 -50.93 0.66
CA LEU A 23 57.15 -49.98 0.28
C LEU A 23 57.62 -50.29 -1.16
N ALA A 24 57.67 -49.29 -2.05
CA ALA A 24 58.49 -49.34 -3.26
C ALA A 24 58.81 -47.91 -3.73
N THR A 25 60.10 -47.65 -3.96
CA THR A 25 60.72 -46.37 -4.30
C THR A 25 61.01 -46.23 -5.80
N GLU A 26 60.64 -45.07 -6.37
CA GLU A 26 61.37 -44.20 -7.35
C GLU A 26 61.57 -44.65 -8.82
N PRO A 27 62.03 -43.77 -9.76
CA PRO A 27 61.78 -42.33 -10.01
C PRO A 27 61.50 -42.01 -11.52
N THR A 28 61.14 -40.77 -11.88
CA THR A 28 61.69 -39.94 -12.99
C THR A 28 60.71 -38.86 -13.49
N HIS A 29 61.25 -37.65 -13.66
CA HIS A 29 60.62 -36.46 -14.22
C HIS A 29 59.91 -36.69 -15.56
N SER A 30 58.61 -36.37 -15.64
CA SER A 30 57.98 -35.90 -16.87
C SER A 30 57.39 -34.51 -16.63
N LYS A 31 58.25 -33.50 -16.77
CA LYS A 31 57.81 -32.13 -17.09
C LYS A 31 57.07 -32.22 -18.42
N MET A 32 55.75 -32.02 -18.44
CA MET A 32 54.99 -31.40 -19.54
C MET A 32 53.49 -31.49 -19.29
N LEU A 33 53.03 -30.86 -18.23
CA LEU A 33 51.71 -30.23 -18.21
C LEU A 33 51.78 -29.19 -17.10
N GLU A 34 52.59 -28.17 -17.37
CA GLU A 34 52.44 -26.91 -16.66
C GLU A 34 51.03 -26.42 -17.02
N MET A 35 50.05 -26.81 -16.19
CA MET A 35 48.76 -26.16 -16.12
C MET A 35 49.07 -24.74 -15.68
N SER A 36 49.33 -23.86 -16.65
CA SER A 36 49.35 -22.43 -16.46
C SER A 36 47.95 -22.03 -16.01
N LYS A 37 47.72 -22.14 -14.70
CA LYS A 37 46.63 -21.47 -14.02
C LYS A 37 46.86 -20.00 -14.26
N MET A 38 46.23 -19.47 -15.32
CA MET A 38 46.07 -18.04 -15.50
C MET A 38 45.52 -17.51 -14.17
N LYS A 39 46.36 -16.85 -13.38
CA LYS A 39 45.90 -16.02 -12.26
C LYS A 39 44.98 -14.99 -12.90
N LYS A 40 43.68 -15.25 -12.88
CA LYS A 40 42.70 -14.20 -13.14
C LYS A 40 43.00 -13.14 -12.09
N MET A 41 43.59 -12.03 -12.52
CA MET A 41 43.76 -10.85 -11.67
C MET A 41 42.35 -10.52 -11.19
N GLN A 42 42.08 -10.72 -9.90
CA GLN A 42 40.86 -10.25 -9.30
C GLN A 42 40.91 -8.72 -9.36
N GLN A 43 40.25 -8.15 -10.36
CA GLN A 43 39.91 -6.74 -10.38
C GLN A 43 38.84 -6.53 -9.32
N GLY A 44 39.29 -6.34 -8.08
CA GLY A 44 38.42 -5.97 -6.97
C GLY A 44 38.01 -4.51 -7.08
N PHE A 45 36.76 -4.23 -6.78
CA PHE A 45 36.26 -2.86 -6.57
C PHE A 45 36.98 -2.27 -5.36
N THR A 46 37.51 -1.06 -5.48
CA THR A 46 38.25 -0.45 -4.37
C THR A 46 37.29 -0.02 -3.26
N LEU A 47 37.73 -0.08 -2.00
CA LEU A 47 36.92 0.43 -0.89
C LEU A 47 36.57 1.92 -1.07
N ILE A 48 37.46 2.70 -1.71
CA ILE A 48 37.23 4.12 -1.97
C ILE A 48 36.11 4.34 -2.99
N GLU A 49 36.01 3.51 -4.03
CA GLU A 49 34.90 3.59 -4.98
C GLU A 49 33.57 3.26 -4.29
N LEU A 50 33.57 2.25 -3.41
CA LEU A 50 32.35 1.89 -2.67
C LEU A 50 31.92 3.00 -1.71
N MET A 51 32.85 3.65 -1.04
CA MET A 51 32.54 4.76 -0.12
C MET A 51 31.89 5.94 -0.85
N ILE A 52 32.38 6.31 -2.04
CA ILE A 52 31.82 7.41 -2.83
C ILE A 52 30.42 7.06 -3.32
N VAL A 53 30.21 5.82 -3.81
CA VAL A 53 28.91 5.38 -4.28
C VAL A 53 27.88 5.42 -3.15
N VAL A 54 28.22 4.92 -1.96
CA VAL A 54 27.32 4.97 -0.80
C VAL A 54 27.03 6.42 -0.37
N ALA A 55 28.01 7.31 -0.42
CA ALA A 55 27.82 8.72 -0.10
C ALA A 55 26.83 9.40 -1.06
N ILE A 56 26.95 9.16 -2.38
CA ILE A 56 26.03 9.73 -3.38
C ILE A 56 24.63 9.15 -3.23
N ILE A 57 24.50 7.82 -3.08
CA ILE A 57 23.19 7.17 -2.85
C ILE A 57 22.53 7.70 -1.58
N GLY A 58 23.30 7.95 -0.52
CA GLY A 58 22.80 8.52 0.73
C GLY A 58 22.15 9.88 0.55
N ILE A 59 22.78 10.79 -0.22
CA ILE A 59 22.23 12.12 -0.51
C ILE A 59 20.95 12.01 -1.35
N LEU A 60 20.97 11.18 -2.40
CA LEU A 60 19.79 10.99 -3.27
C LEU A 60 18.62 10.39 -2.48
N ALA A 61 18.88 9.40 -1.62
CA ALA A 61 17.86 8.75 -0.81
C ALA A 61 17.19 9.73 0.18
N ALA A 62 17.96 10.64 0.78
CA ALA A 62 17.43 11.62 1.74
C ALA A 62 16.34 12.52 1.14
N VAL A 63 16.42 12.85 -0.14
CA VAL A 63 15.40 13.67 -0.85
C VAL A 63 14.35 12.79 -1.52
N ALA A 64 14.77 11.68 -2.15
CA ALA A 64 13.89 10.84 -2.94
C ALA A 64 12.87 10.07 -2.08
N ILE A 65 13.26 9.57 -0.90
CA ILE A 65 12.37 8.79 -0.02
C ILE A 65 11.14 9.61 0.41
N PRO A 66 11.26 10.81 1.03
CA PRO A 66 10.07 11.56 1.46
C PRO A 66 9.21 12.01 0.27
N GLN A 67 9.81 12.32 -0.88
CA GLN A 67 9.06 12.66 -2.08
C GLN A 67 8.25 11.47 -2.63
N TYR A 68 8.88 10.30 -2.71
CA TYR A 68 8.21 9.08 -3.18
C TYR A 68 7.09 8.65 -2.24
N GLN A 69 7.29 8.73 -0.92
CA GLN A 69 6.24 8.49 0.06
C GLN A 69 5.03 9.40 -0.17
N ASN A 70 5.25 10.72 -0.33
CA ASN A 70 4.16 11.67 -0.62
C ASN A 70 3.43 11.38 -1.93
N TYR A 71 4.14 10.92 -2.97
CA TYR A 71 3.52 10.52 -4.24
C TYR A 71 2.59 9.31 -4.06
N THR A 72 3.08 8.26 -3.40
CA THR A 72 2.27 7.06 -3.15
C THR A 72 1.06 7.35 -2.26
N ILE A 73 1.21 8.24 -1.26
CA ILE A 73 0.10 8.67 -0.40
C ILE A 73 -0.97 9.39 -1.21
N ARG A 74 -0.60 10.34 -2.10
CA ARG A 74 -1.58 11.03 -2.96
C ARG A 74 -2.35 10.05 -3.84
N ALA A 75 -1.69 9.05 -4.40
CA ALA A 75 -2.34 8.02 -5.22
C ALA A 75 -3.36 7.21 -4.39
N LYS A 76 -2.99 6.76 -3.19
CA LYS A 76 -3.92 6.05 -2.29
C LYS A 76 -5.07 6.93 -1.82
N MET A 77 -4.81 8.20 -1.51
CA MET A 77 -5.85 9.16 -1.15
C MET A 77 -6.82 9.40 -2.32
N SER A 78 -6.33 9.39 -3.56
CA SER A 78 -7.20 9.42 -4.75
C SER A 78 -8.14 8.22 -4.78
N ASN A 79 -7.62 7.01 -4.57
CA ASN A 79 -8.44 5.80 -4.53
C ASN A 79 -9.47 5.86 -3.39
N ALA A 80 -9.06 6.32 -2.20
CA ALA A 80 -9.94 6.47 -1.06
C ALA A 80 -11.09 7.43 -1.33
N VAL A 81 -10.81 8.58 -1.96
CA VAL A 81 -11.84 9.55 -2.35
C VAL A 81 -12.78 8.96 -3.39
N SER A 82 -12.27 8.25 -4.39
CA SER A 82 -13.11 7.61 -5.41
C SER A 82 -14.12 6.63 -4.81
N ALA A 83 -13.82 6.05 -3.65
CA ALA A 83 -14.76 5.19 -2.91
C ALA A 83 -15.98 5.96 -2.35
N ALA A 84 -15.91 7.29 -2.21
CA ALA A 84 -17.03 8.13 -1.79
C ALA A 84 -17.97 8.51 -2.94
N GLU A 85 -17.54 8.47 -4.20
CA GLU A 85 -18.35 8.93 -5.33
C GLU A 85 -19.73 8.25 -5.45
N PRO A 86 -19.89 6.91 -5.33
CA PRO A 86 -21.23 6.30 -5.37
C PRO A 86 -22.10 6.75 -4.18
N LEU A 87 -21.49 7.00 -3.01
CA LEU A 87 -22.22 7.50 -1.84
C LEU A 87 -22.65 8.96 -2.02
N LYS A 88 -21.80 9.80 -2.63
CA LYS A 88 -22.12 11.19 -2.94
C LYS A 88 -23.26 11.30 -3.95
N LEU A 89 -23.25 10.44 -4.96
CA LEU A 89 -24.33 10.36 -5.95
C LEU A 89 -25.64 9.96 -5.25
N ALA A 90 -25.65 8.84 -4.54
CA ALA A 90 -26.85 8.36 -3.85
C ALA A 90 -27.37 9.33 -2.78
N MET A 91 -26.47 10.03 -2.08
CA MET A 91 -26.83 11.10 -1.14
C MET A 91 -27.50 12.28 -1.85
N SER A 92 -27.00 12.66 -3.04
CA SER A 92 -27.59 13.72 -3.86
C SER A 92 -28.96 13.31 -4.39
N GLU A 93 -29.09 12.10 -4.93
CA GLU A 93 -30.36 11.56 -5.42
C GLU A 93 -31.43 11.47 -4.32
N ALA A 94 -31.04 11.00 -3.13
CA ALA A 94 -31.94 10.96 -1.98
C ALA A 94 -32.42 12.36 -1.57
N PHE A 95 -31.53 13.35 -1.57
CA PHE A 95 -31.91 14.73 -1.27
C PHE A 95 -32.89 15.29 -2.32
N GLN A 96 -32.66 15.03 -3.61
CA GLN A 96 -33.58 15.48 -4.67
C GLN A 96 -34.94 14.78 -4.61
N ALA A 97 -34.98 13.53 -4.16
CA ALA A 97 -36.22 12.76 -4.04
C ALA A 97 -37.05 13.14 -2.79
N ASP A 98 -36.38 13.26 -1.64
CA ASP A 98 -37.05 13.33 -0.34
C ASP A 98 -36.94 14.72 0.32
N GLY A 99 -36.12 15.62 -0.21
CA GLY A 99 -35.84 16.94 0.38
C GLY A 99 -34.96 16.89 1.64
N THR A 100 -34.40 15.73 1.97
CA THR A 100 -33.51 15.53 3.13
C THR A 100 -32.40 14.55 2.79
N PHE A 101 -31.24 14.72 3.40
CA PHE A 101 -30.18 13.73 3.28
C PHE A 101 -30.51 12.46 4.08
N PRO A 102 -30.04 11.27 3.63
CA PRO A 102 -30.19 10.03 4.37
C PRO A 102 -29.62 10.13 5.78
N ALA A 103 -30.42 9.79 6.79
CA ALA A 103 -30.03 9.92 8.20
C ALA A 103 -28.87 8.99 8.59
N ASP A 104 -28.75 7.84 7.92
CA ASP A 104 -27.73 6.83 8.17
C ASP A 104 -27.44 5.97 6.92
N ALA A 105 -26.58 4.97 7.06
CA ALA A 105 -26.20 4.06 5.99
C ALA A 105 -27.32 3.07 5.61
N THR A 106 -28.26 2.79 6.51
CA THR A 106 -29.42 1.92 6.23
C THR A 106 -30.35 2.62 5.25
N ALA A 107 -30.61 3.91 5.45
CA ALA A 107 -31.42 4.72 4.54
C ALA A 107 -30.86 4.76 3.10
N LEU A 108 -29.54 4.68 2.92
CA LEU A 108 -28.92 4.51 1.60
C LEU A 108 -29.04 3.08 1.06
N THR A 109 -28.94 2.08 1.94
CA THR A 109 -29.08 0.67 1.57
C THR A 109 -30.49 0.35 1.08
N ASP A 110 -31.51 0.93 1.72
CA ASP A 110 -32.91 0.83 1.28
C ASP A 110 -33.13 1.44 -0.11
N LYS A 111 -32.28 2.39 -0.50
CA LYS A 111 -32.22 3.01 -1.84
C LYS A 111 -31.25 2.29 -2.78
N GLY A 112 -30.75 1.10 -2.40
CA GLY A 112 -29.91 0.24 -3.23
C GLY A 112 -28.42 0.56 -3.23
N THR A 113 -27.96 1.45 -2.35
CA THR A 113 -26.53 1.82 -2.24
C THR A 113 -25.93 1.33 -0.93
N THR A 114 -24.95 0.43 -1.02
CA THR A 114 -24.19 -0.05 0.14
C THR A 114 -22.71 0.19 -0.08
N PHE A 115 -22.03 0.68 0.95
CA PHE A 115 -20.58 0.82 0.92
C PHE A 115 -19.89 -0.53 1.08
N ALA A 116 -18.92 -0.81 0.22
CA ALA A 116 -18.01 -1.93 0.35
C ALA A 116 -16.60 -1.44 0.70
N ALA A 117 -15.98 -2.06 1.70
CA ALA A 117 -14.62 -1.72 2.09
C ALA A 117 -13.63 -1.93 0.92
N THR A 118 -12.67 -1.02 0.78
CA THR A 118 -11.64 -1.05 -0.25
C THR A 118 -10.28 -1.36 0.37
N ASN A 119 -9.19 -1.27 -0.41
CA ASN A 119 -7.85 -1.44 0.13
C ASN A 119 -7.42 -0.26 1.02
N GLU A 120 -8.04 0.90 0.83
CA GLU A 120 -7.68 2.16 1.46
C GLU A 120 -8.69 2.61 2.52
N VAL A 121 -9.94 2.16 2.40
CA VAL A 121 -11.05 2.57 3.26
C VAL A 121 -11.66 1.33 3.92
N SER A 122 -11.77 1.35 5.25
CA SER A 122 -12.30 0.23 6.04
C SER A 122 -13.81 0.31 6.23
N ALA A 123 -14.37 1.51 6.33
CA ALA A 123 -15.79 1.74 6.56
C ALA A 123 -16.22 3.12 6.05
N ALA A 124 -17.52 3.29 5.84
CA ALA A 124 -18.15 4.58 5.63
C ALA A 124 -19.24 4.77 6.69
N THR A 125 -19.25 5.93 7.34
CA THR A 125 -20.33 6.37 8.22
C THR A 125 -21.10 7.47 7.52
N ILE A 126 -22.42 7.36 7.53
CA ILE A 126 -23.33 8.31 6.91
C ILE A 126 -24.14 8.94 8.02
N THR A 127 -24.25 10.26 7.97
CA THR A 127 -25.20 11.02 8.79
C THR A 127 -25.87 12.07 7.90
N GLY A 128 -27.13 12.40 8.16
CA GLY A 128 -27.84 13.35 7.33
C GLY A 128 -29.02 13.99 8.03
N SER A 129 -29.40 15.16 7.50
CA SER A 129 -30.51 15.99 7.94
C SER A 129 -31.05 16.77 6.73
N ALA A 130 -32.04 17.64 6.94
CA ALA A 130 -32.55 18.52 5.89
C ALA A 130 -31.53 19.58 5.42
N THR A 131 -30.54 19.92 6.25
CA THR A 131 -29.59 21.03 5.99
C THR A 131 -28.17 20.57 5.68
N GLU A 132 -27.80 19.36 6.13
CA GLU A 132 -26.45 18.83 5.97
C GLU A 132 -26.49 17.31 5.79
N GLY A 133 -25.74 16.82 4.81
CA GLY A 133 -25.40 15.41 4.63
C GLY A 133 -23.90 15.21 4.86
N LYS A 134 -23.51 14.10 5.47
CA LYS A 134 -22.11 13.83 5.81
C LYS A 134 -21.74 12.39 5.52
N ILE A 135 -20.61 12.22 4.85
CA ILE A 135 -19.98 10.95 4.54
C ILE A 135 -18.59 10.96 5.18
N GLU A 136 -18.39 10.10 6.17
CA GLU A 136 -17.09 9.90 6.82
C GLU A 136 -16.51 8.56 6.36
N LEU A 137 -15.46 8.61 5.54
CA LEU A 137 -14.68 7.44 5.18
C LEU A 137 -13.59 7.20 6.21
N THR A 138 -13.60 6.03 6.83
CA THR A 138 -12.56 5.61 7.77
C THR A 138 -11.40 4.99 7.00
N LEU A 139 -10.22 5.60 7.06
CA LEU A 139 -9.03 5.14 6.37
C LEU A 139 -8.36 3.96 7.08
N LYS A 140 -7.73 3.11 6.28
CA LYS A 140 -6.69 2.18 6.71
C LYS A 140 -5.34 2.93 6.78
N ALA A 141 -4.30 2.30 7.30
CA ALA A 141 -2.95 2.87 7.26
C ALA A 141 -2.46 2.99 5.81
N LEU A 142 -2.30 4.22 5.29
CA LEU A 142 -1.89 4.46 3.90
C LEU A 142 -0.42 4.85 3.76
N GLY A 143 0.23 5.21 4.86
CA GLY A 143 1.62 5.63 4.92
C GLY A 143 1.86 6.54 6.12
N THR A 144 3.07 7.10 6.23
CA THR A 144 3.43 7.98 7.34
C THR A 144 2.49 9.20 7.42
N GLY A 145 1.83 9.36 8.56
CA GLY A 145 0.88 10.45 8.82
C GLY A 145 -0.50 10.25 8.18
N VAL A 146 -0.81 9.05 7.69
CA VAL A 146 -2.17 8.62 7.34
C VAL A 146 -2.41 7.31 8.09
N ASP A 147 -2.93 7.45 9.30
CA ASP A 147 -3.01 6.40 10.30
C ASP A 147 -4.36 5.66 10.23
N VAL A 148 -4.42 4.47 10.85
CA VAL A 148 -5.67 3.71 10.91
C VAL A 148 -6.71 4.50 11.69
N GLY A 149 -7.89 4.69 11.10
CA GLY A 149 -8.97 5.44 11.75
C GLY A 149 -9.00 6.91 11.40
N ASP A 150 -7.96 7.46 10.75
CA ASP A 150 -8.03 8.80 10.14
C ASP A 150 -9.23 8.86 9.20
N LYS A 151 -9.94 9.98 9.16
CA LYS A 151 -11.12 10.12 8.32
C LYS A 151 -10.87 11.00 7.11
N ILE A 152 -11.63 10.74 6.04
CA ILE A 152 -11.97 11.75 5.04
C ILE A 152 -13.45 12.05 5.21
N THR A 153 -13.78 13.30 5.49
CA THR A 153 -15.15 13.75 5.75
C THR A 153 -15.63 14.61 4.59
N PHE A 154 -16.69 14.18 3.93
CA PHE A 154 -17.40 14.98 2.93
C PHE A 154 -18.69 15.51 3.53
N ILE A 155 -18.90 16.81 3.39
CA ILE A 155 -20.09 17.52 3.85
C ILE A 155 -20.82 18.05 2.62
N ALA A 156 -22.07 17.61 2.46
CA ALA A 156 -23.04 18.09 1.50
C ALA A 156 -23.92 19.16 2.15
N THR A 157 -23.99 20.33 1.54
CA THR A 157 -24.88 21.42 1.95
C THR A 157 -25.69 21.87 0.74
N PRO A 158 -27.03 21.92 0.83
CA PRO A 158 -27.85 22.40 -0.28
C PRO A 158 -27.60 23.90 -0.46
N VAL A 159 -27.60 24.36 -1.70
CA VAL A 159 -27.46 25.79 -2.01
C VAL A 159 -28.86 26.41 -2.01
N GLU A 160 -29.09 27.41 -1.18
CA GLU A 160 -30.39 28.08 -1.09
C GLU A 160 -30.82 28.64 -2.44
N GLY A 161 -32.04 28.31 -2.86
CA GLY A 161 -32.61 28.78 -4.13
C GLY A 161 -32.10 28.03 -5.37
N GLU A 162 -31.25 27.01 -5.21
CA GLU A 162 -30.77 26.16 -6.29
C GLU A 162 -31.08 24.69 -6.01
N SER A 163 -31.09 23.88 -7.07
CA SER A 163 -31.15 22.41 -6.95
C SER A 163 -29.75 21.79 -6.82
N SER A 164 -28.72 22.60 -6.56
CA SER A 164 -27.32 22.19 -6.48
C SER A 164 -26.91 21.88 -5.04
N ILE A 165 -25.96 20.96 -4.87
CA ILE A 165 -25.39 20.58 -3.58
C ILE A 165 -23.91 20.95 -3.57
N LYS A 166 -23.50 21.74 -2.59
CA LYS A 166 -22.10 22.07 -2.35
C LYS A 166 -21.42 20.97 -1.54
N TRP A 167 -20.28 20.50 -2.02
CA TRP A 167 -19.48 19.48 -1.34
C TRP A 167 -18.17 20.06 -0.80
N VAL A 168 -17.95 19.92 0.50
CA VAL A 168 -16.69 20.27 1.17
C VAL A 168 -16.07 19.01 1.75
N ALA A 169 -14.79 18.77 1.46
CA ALA A 169 -14.01 17.67 2.00
C ALA A 169 -12.98 18.14 3.04
N SER A 170 -12.75 17.33 4.07
CA SER A 170 -11.68 17.48 5.05
C SER A 170 -11.08 16.13 5.42
N THR A 171 -9.94 16.12 6.12
CA THR A 171 -9.32 14.88 6.59
C THR A 171 -8.58 15.10 7.89
N ASP A 172 -8.52 14.05 8.72
CA ASP A 172 -7.79 14.04 10.00
C ASP A 172 -6.29 13.73 9.84
N SER A 173 -5.87 13.33 8.63
CA SER A 173 -4.48 12.98 8.34
C SER A 173 -3.51 14.10 8.70
N THR A 174 -2.38 13.74 9.31
CA THR A 174 -1.28 14.67 9.60
C THR A 174 -0.31 14.82 8.43
N ASN A 175 -0.43 13.96 7.40
CA ASN A 175 0.41 14.02 6.21
C ASN A 175 0.02 15.22 5.33
N LYS A 176 0.97 16.14 5.13
CA LYS A 176 0.76 17.36 4.33
C LYS A 176 0.28 17.06 2.90
N ALA A 177 0.79 16.01 2.24
CA ALA A 177 0.40 15.68 0.89
C ALA A 177 -1.06 15.19 0.80
N ALA A 178 -1.52 14.43 1.80
CA ALA A 178 -2.89 13.98 1.92
C ALA A 178 -3.86 15.14 2.18
N VAL A 179 -3.54 15.99 3.16
CA VAL A 179 -4.35 17.18 3.52
C VAL A 179 -4.52 18.11 2.31
N GLU A 180 -3.43 18.42 1.60
CA GLU A 180 -3.47 19.28 0.42
C GLU A 180 -4.21 18.65 -0.75
N TYR A 181 -4.23 17.31 -0.84
CA TYR A 181 -5.01 16.61 -1.85
C TYR A 181 -6.51 16.74 -1.57
N VAL A 182 -6.95 16.46 -0.34
CA VAL A 182 -8.36 16.54 0.06
C VAL A 182 -8.89 17.98 -0.01
N LYS A 183 -8.12 18.97 0.43
CA LYS A 183 -8.52 20.40 0.32
C LYS A 183 -8.82 20.85 -1.11
N LYS A 184 -8.05 20.36 -2.10
CA LYS A 184 -8.28 20.72 -3.51
C LYS A 184 -9.61 20.22 -4.05
N MET A 185 -10.15 19.14 -3.49
CA MET A 185 -11.45 18.60 -3.90
C MET A 185 -12.60 19.47 -3.44
N SER A 186 -12.49 20.06 -2.24
CA SER A 186 -13.45 21.02 -1.71
C SER A 186 -13.57 22.29 -2.56
N ALA A 187 -12.53 22.60 -3.34
CA ALA A 187 -12.51 23.74 -4.25
C ALA A 187 -12.97 23.40 -5.69
N GLY A 188 -13.06 22.11 -6.04
CA GLY A 188 -13.32 21.64 -7.41
C GLY A 188 -14.70 21.04 -7.65
N SER A 189 -15.57 20.94 -6.63
CA SER A 189 -16.88 20.28 -6.72
C SER A 189 -18.02 21.15 -7.25
N GLY A 190 -17.74 22.35 -7.76
CA GLY A 190 -18.68 23.07 -8.61
C GLY A 190 -18.75 22.37 -9.96
N SER A 191 -19.78 21.53 -10.18
CA SER A 191 -20.05 20.99 -11.49
C SER A 191 -20.22 22.15 -12.46
N ALA A 192 -19.25 22.34 -13.35
CA ALA A 192 -19.41 23.16 -14.52
C ALA A 192 -20.41 22.46 -15.46
N SER A 193 -21.71 22.58 -15.18
CA SER A 193 -22.75 22.42 -16.20
C SER A 193 -22.87 23.77 -16.93
N ALA A 194 -21.83 24.13 -17.68
CA ALA A 194 -21.98 25.11 -18.74
C ALA A 194 -22.76 24.42 -19.87
N SER A 195 -24.09 24.45 -19.78
CA SER A 195 -24.95 24.23 -20.94
C SER A 195 -24.71 25.41 -21.88
N ALA A 196 -23.83 25.20 -22.86
CA ALA A 196 -23.81 26.00 -24.07
C ALA A 196 -25.10 25.67 -24.85
N SER A 197 -26.05 26.59 -24.79
CA SER A 197 -27.16 26.73 -25.73
C SER A 197 -27.39 28.21 -25.95
#